data_AF-A0A1Z4JIW5-F1
#
_entry.id   AF-A0A1Z4JIW5-F1
#
_cell.length_a   1.000
_cell.length_b   1.000
_cell.length_c   1.000
_cell.angle_alpha   90.00
_cell.angle_beta   90.00
_cell.angle_gamma   90.00
#
_symmetry.space_group_name_H-M   'P 1'
#
loop_
_entity.id
_entity.type
_entity.pdbx_description
1 polymer ?
#
loop_
_entity_poly.entity_id
_entity_poly.type
_entity_poly.pdbx_seq_one_letter_code
_entity_poly.pdbx_strand_id
1 'polypeptide(L)'
;MMRKFLALSMSVALCWTAVGCSSSSLGDPQRPQDRPAATTRADQKLPNGQFGVQQATFDDGTGEYTVLLRDTPAGVNSAFRTENLKLAQLTPDEVKAGQKAYLKSENGEVSLHIPEEFKIEYVHNVTENVTDPQTGRTETVVVRQEPSFWSPFAGALAGQAIGSLLFRPQYYVPPFYQPGVPLTGFGGYGSSYGQAVNRYQERYRSAPVVERNRQVFRSTGRIGSPGLNNPRVRRPAINRDRPTGSGYGTSTLRRSNRSTPSRVNRPGGFGSGTRSRSSFGSGRRR
;
A
#
# COMPACT_ATOMS: atom_id res chain seq x y z
N MET A 1 39.76 48.97 -24.42
CA MET A 1 38.29 49.00 -24.61
C MET A 1 37.57 47.71 -24.16
N MET A 2 38.25 46.65 -23.66
CA MET A 2 37.59 45.42 -23.16
C MET A 2 36.96 45.52 -21.76
N ARG A 3 37.34 46.51 -20.95
CA ARG A 3 36.79 46.67 -19.58
C ARG A 3 35.33 47.17 -19.55
N LYS A 4 34.87 47.83 -20.63
CA LYS A 4 33.50 48.36 -20.73
C LYS A 4 32.49 47.29 -21.17
N PHE A 5 32.92 46.31 -21.97
CA PHE A 5 32.08 45.18 -22.38
C PHE A 5 31.82 44.19 -21.24
N LEU A 6 32.78 43.99 -20.34
CA LEU A 6 32.62 43.09 -19.20
C LEU A 6 31.61 43.64 -18.16
N ALA A 7 31.59 44.97 -17.95
CA ALA A 7 30.60 45.62 -17.09
C ALA A 7 29.16 45.55 -17.65
N LEU A 8 29.01 45.57 -18.97
CA LEU A 8 27.71 45.48 -19.64
C LEU A 8 27.19 44.03 -19.67
N SER A 9 28.08 43.05 -19.82
CA SER A 9 27.74 41.62 -19.68
C SER A 9 27.28 41.27 -18.25
N MET A 10 27.91 41.86 -17.23
CA MET A 10 27.58 41.54 -15.83
C MET A 10 26.24 42.12 -15.37
N SER A 11 25.80 43.26 -15.95
CA SER A 11 24.51 43.88 -15.64
C SER A 11 23.34 43.19 -16.33
N VAL A 12 23.54 42.62 -17.52
CA VAL A 12 22.49 41.85 -18.24
C VAL A 12 22.23 40.49 -17.57
N ALA A 13 23.25 39.84 -17.00
CA ALA A 13 23.07 38.58 -16.26
C ALA A 13 22.29 38.75 -14.95
N LEU A 14 22.40 39.92 -14.28
CA LEU A 14 21.73 40.17 -13.00
C LEU A 14 20.22 40.46 -13.15
N CYS A 15 19.78 40.95 -14.31
CA CYS A 15 18.36 41.23 -14.57
C CYS A 15 17.53 39.98 -14.90
N TRP A 16 18.15 38.81 -15.09
CA TRP A 16 17.44 37.56 -15.41
C TRP A 16 17.15 36.66 -14.20
N THR A 17 17.57 37.04 -12.99
CA THR A 17 17.29 36.27 -11.76
C THR A 17 16.15 36.85 -10.89
N ALA A 18 15.39 37.83 -11.39
CA ALA A 18 14.32 38.49 -10.62
C ALA A 18 12.90 38.14 -11.11
N VAL A 19 12.63 36.85 -11.36
CA VAL A 19 11.26 36.32 -11.36
C VAL A 19 11.17 35.26 -10.26
N GLY A 20 11.06 35.75 -9.03
CA GLY A 20 10.79 34.97 -7.84
C GLY A 20 9.72 35.68 -7.01
N CYS A 21 8.58 35.02 -6.88
CA CYS A 21 7.59 35.17 -5.79
C CYS A 21 6.72 36.44 -5.77
N SER A 22 5.50 36.33 -6.31
CA SER A 22 4.33 37.00 -5.72
C SER A 22 3.51 35.95 -4.96
N SER A 23 3.58 36.02 -3.64
CA SER A 23 2.84 35.23 -2.67
C SER A 23 1.42 35.77 -2.44
N SER A 24 0.46 34.88 -2.28
CA SER A 24 -0.75 35.14 -1.48
C SER A 24 -0.93 33.99 -0.50
N SER A 25 -0.90 34.31 0.80
CA SER A 25 -1.04 33.41 1.94
C SER A 25 -2.50 33.11 2.31
N LEU A 26 -2.68 32.00 3.03
CA LEU A 26 -3.81 31.58 3.89
C LEU A 26 -4.95 30.78 3.24
N GLY A 27 -4.99 29.48 3.57
CA GLY A 27 -6.13 28.60 3.37
C GLY A 27 -5.71 27.13 3.31
N ASP A 28 -5.57 26.49 4.47
CA ASP A 28 -5.81 25.03 4.56
C ASP A 28 -7.32 24.83 4.31
N PRO A 29 -7.71 24.00 3.33
CA PRO A 29 -8.11 22.65 3.72
C PRO A 29 -7.77 21.56 2.68
N GLN A 30 -7.45 20.37 3.20
CA GLN A 30 -7.74 19.07 2.59
C GLN A 30 -7.29 18.87 1.13
N ARG A 31 -6.08 18.35 0.98
CA ARG A 31 -5.72 17.56 -0.20
C ARG A 31 -6.65 16.32 -0.22
N PRO A 32 -7.46 16.09 -1.27
CA PRO A 32 -8.04 14.77 -1.47
C PRO A 32 -6.86 13.83 -1.68
N GLN A 33 -6.66 12.96 -0.70
CA GLN A 33 -5.90 11.75 -0.91
C GLN A 33 -6.78 10.89 -1.83
N ASP A 34 -6.76 11.19 -3.13
CA ASP A 34 -7.28 10.31 -4.18
C ASP A 34 -6.37 9.07 -4.18
N ARG A 35 -6.58 8.21 -3.17
CA ARG A 35 -6.30 6.79 -3.31
C ARG A 35 -7.09 6.38 -4.56
N PRO A 36 -6.46 5.89 -5.63
CA PRO A 36 -7.24 5.15 -6.60
C PRO A 36 -7.94 4.04 -5.82
N ALA A 37 -9.27 4.11 -5.78
CA ALA A 37 -10.11 3.04 -5.27
C ALA A 37 -9.52 1.73 -5.79
N ALA A 38 -9.37 0.75 -4.89
CA ALA A 38 -8.88 -0.58 -5.21
C ALA A 38 -9.64 -1.09 -6.45
N THR A 39 -9.03 -0.88 -7.61
CA THR A 39 -9.52 -1.41 -8.87
C THR A 39 -9.36 -2.90 -8.68
N THR A 40 -10.50 -3.57 -8.63
CA THR A 40 -10.61 -5.01 -8.66
C THR A 40 -9.55 -5.58 -9.58
N ARG A 41 -8.75 -6.53 -9.05
CA ARG A 41 -7.68 -7.31 -9.71
C ARG A 41 -8.17 -7.92 -11.03
N ALA A 42 -8.30 -7.11 -12.08
CA ALA A 42 -8.41 -7.60 -13.43
C ALA A 42 -6.98 -7.83 -13.88
N ASP A 43 -6.59 -9.10 -14.08
CA ASP A 43 -5.37 -9.46 -14.79
C ASP A 43 -5.36 -8.69 -16.11
N GLN A 44 -4.62 -7.58 -16.16
CA GLN A 44 -4.52 -6.78 -17.36
C GLN A 44 -3.75 -7.60 -18.38
N LYS A 45 -4.48 -8.16 -19.35
CA LYS A 45 -3.86 -8.86 -20.46
C LYS A 45 -3.23 -7.84 -21.40
N LEU A 46 -1.90 -7.80 -21.40
CA LEU A 46 -1.12 -7.00 -22.31
C LEU A 46 -1.06 -7.71 -23.68
N PRO A 47 -1.35 -7.05 -24.81
CA PRO A 47 -1.20 -7.68 -26.11
C PRO A 47 0.26 -8.11 -26.34
N ASN A 48 0.46 -9.07 -27.23
CA ASN A 48 1.81 -9.52 -27.60
C ASN A 48 2.59 -8.35 -28.19
N GLY A 49 3.84 -8.19 -27.75
CA GLY A 49 4.71 -7.11 -28.22
C GLY A 49 5.70 -6.65 -27.16
N GLN A 50 6.38 -5.56 -27.50
CA GLN A 50 7.35 -4.89 -26.64
C GLN A 50 6.88 -3.48 -26.36
N PHE A 51 6.91 -3.09 -25.08
CA PHE A 51 6.45 -1.80 -24.59
C PHE A 51 7.60 -1.11 -23.88
N GLY A 52 7.85 0.16 -24.18
CA GLY A 52 8.88 0.92 -23.46
C GLY A 52 8.50 1.05 -21.99
N VAL A 53 9.47 1.09 -21.09
CA VAL A 53 9.22 1.29 -19.66
C VAL A 53 9.74 2.66 -19.24
N GLN A 54 8.88 3.43 -18.57
CA GLN A 54 9.24 4.71 -17.99
C GLN A 54 9.64 4.57 -16.52
N GLN A 55 8.90 3.77 -15.76
CA GLN A 55 9.10 3.54 -14.33
C GLN A 55 8.61 2.15 -13.96
N ALA A 56 9.21 1.55 -12.94
CA ALA A 56 8.68 0.37 -12.29
C ALA A 56 8.73 0.55 -10.77
N THR A 57 7.70 0.06 -10.09
CA THR A 57 7.56 0.08 -8.64
C THR A 57 7.25 -1.32 -8.16
N PHE A 58 7.87 -1.75 -7.06
CA PHE A 58 7.60 -3.01 -6.38
C PHE A 58 7.13 -2.74 -4.95
N ASP A 59 5.94 -3.24 -4.61
CA ASP A 59 5.35 -3.13 -3.29
C ASP A 59 5.57 -4.43 -2.51
N ASP A 60 6.33 -4.38 -1.42
CA ASP A 60 6.63 -5.57 -0.61
C ASP A 60 5.52 -5.97 0.38
N GLY A 61 4.39 -5.27 0.35
CA GLY A 61 3.21 -5.63 1.11
C GLY A 61 2.39 -6.69 0.40
N THR A 62 2.15 -6.47 -0.90
CA THR A 62 1.39 -7.37 -1.76
C THR A 62 2.28 -8.23 -2.66
N GLY A 63 3.52 -7.81 -2.91
CA GLY A 63 4.40 -8.37 -3.92
C GLY A 63 4.04 -7.96 -5.34
N GLU A 64 3.26 -6.89 -5.51
CA GLU A 64 2.84 -6.38 -6.81
C GLU A 64 3.91 -5.46 -7.42
N TYR A 65 4.19 -5.69 -8.69
CA TYR A 65 4.89 -4.77 -9.57
C TYR A 65 3.88 -3.88 -10.27
N THR A 66 4.10 -2.57 -10.23
CA THR A 66 3.44 -1.60 -11.13
C THR A 66 4.46 -1.08 -12.11
N VAL A 67 4.25 -1.32 -13.40
CA VAL A 67 5.13 -0.89 -14.49
C VAL A 67 4.41 0.16 -15.32
N LEU A 68 4.98 1.36 -15.37
CA LEU A 68 4.50 2.43 -16.22
C LEU A 68 5.11 2.29 -17.62
N LEU A 69 4.25 1.96 -18.56
CA LEU A 69 4.57 1.72 -19.96
C LEU A 69 4.49 3.01 -20.77
N ARG A 70 5.38 3.09 -21.74
CA ARG A 70 5.42 4.09 -22.81
C ARG A 70 4.97 3.44 -24.11
N ASP A 71 4.39 4.23 -25.00
CA ASP A 71 4.04 3.82 -26.37
C ASP A 71 2.99 2.70 -26.41
N THR A 72 2.09 2.66 -25.41
CA THR A 72 0.98 1.70 -25.38
C THR A 72 -0.09 2.02 -26.43
N PRO A 73 -0.60 1.02 -27.18
CA PRO A 73 -1.69 1.22 -28.13
C PRO A 73 -2.97 1.79 -27.47
N ALA A 74 -3.81 2.44 -28.28
CA ALA A 74 -5.11 2.92 -27.82
C ALA A 74 -5.94 1.78 -27.22
N GLY A 75 -6.49 2.00 -26.02
CA GLY A 75 -7.27 1.00 -25.28
C GLY A 75 -6.45 0.09 -24.36
N VAL A 76 -5.12 0.17 -24.37
CA VAL A 76 -4.25 -0.52 -23.40
C VAL A 76 -3.89 0.43 -22.26
N ASN A 77 -3.94 -0.03 -21.01
CA ASN A 77 -3.55 0.78 -19.87
C ASN A 77 -2.02 0.96 -19.85
N SER A 78 -1.55 2.19 -19.63
CA SER A 78 -0.14 2.48 -19.44
C SER A 78 0.40 1.97 -18.11
N ALA A 79 -0.43 1.82 -17.07
CA ALA A 79 -0.02 1.25 -15.79
C ALA A 79 -0.35 -0.25 -15.74
N PHE A 80 0.65 -1.09 -16.03
CA PHE A 80 0.55 -2.54 -15.97
C PHE A 80 0.87 -3.05 -14.56
N ARG A 81 0.06 -3.99 -14.04
CA ARG A 81 0.23 -4.54 -12.69
C ARG A 81 0.32 -6.06 -12.68
N THR A 82 1.24 -6.61 -11.91
CA THR A 82 1.39 -8.08 -11.76
C THR A 82 2.17 -8.46 -10.50
N GLU A 83 1.86 -9.60 -9.88
CA GLU A 83 2.57 -10.07 -8.67
C GLU A 83 3.81 -10.95 -8.96
N ASN A 84 3.94 -11.44 -10.20
CA ASN A 84 4.92 -12.48 -10.56
C ASN A 84 5.69 -12.07 -11.82
N LEU A 85 6.25 -10.86 -11.81
CA LEU A 85 7.03 -10.34 -12.92
C LEU A 85 8.40 -11.03 -12.99
N LYS A 86 8.70 -11.65 -14.13
CA LYS A 86 10.07 -12.11 -14.42
C LYS A 86 10.92 -10.91 -14.82
N LEU A 87 12.16 -10.83 -14.35
CA LEU A 87 13.13 -9.80 -14.74
C LEU A 87 14.25 -10.41 -15.57
N ALA A 88 14.82 -9.63 -16.46
CA ALA A 88 16.04 -9.95 -17.19
C ALA A 88 16.89 -8.69 -17.33
N GLN A 89 18.20 -8.84 -17.30
CA GLN A 89 19.13 -7.77 -17.65
C GLN A 89 19.17 -7.63 -19.18
N LEU A 90 19.27 -6.40 -19.68
CA LEU A 90 19.62 -6.18 -21.08
C LEU A 90 21.04 -6.68 -21.36
N THR A 91 21.22 -7.29 -22.51
CA THR A 91 22.55 -7.70 -22.97
C THR A 91 23.42 -6.48 -23.28
N PRO A 92 24.76 -6.59 -23.18
CA PRO A 92 25.65 -5.49 -23.54
C PRO A 92 25.45 -4.98 -24.97
N ASP A 93 25.05 -5.86 -25.90
CA ASP A 93 24.82 -5.50 -27.30
C ASP A 93 23.50 -4.74 -27.48
N GLU A 94 22.45 -5.09 -26.75
CA GLU A 94 21.21 -4.30 -26.71
C GLU A 94 21.44 -2.91 -26.12
N VAL A 95 22.23 -2.81 -25.05
CA VAL A 95 22.58 -1.52 -24.43
C VAL A 95 23.40 -0.67 -25.40
N LYS A 96 24.39 -1.26 -26.10
CA LYS A 96 25.16 -0.55 -27.16
C LYS A 96 24.28 -0.11 -28.33
N ALA A 97 23.23 -0.87 -28.66
CA ALA A 97 22.24 -0.49 -29.66
C ALA A 97 21.28 0.62 -29.18
N GLY A 98 21.45 1.13 -27.95
CA GLY A 98 20.62 2.19 -27.38
C GLY A 98 19.30 1.71 -26.81
N GLN A 99 19.14 0.40 -26.61
CA GLN A 99 17.92 -0.17 -26.07
C GLN A 99 17.73 0.26 -24.61
N LYS A 100 16.53 0.75 -24.30
CA LYS A 100 16.12 1.14 -22.94
C LYS A 100 15.31 0.02 -22.30
N ALA A 101 14.96 0.19 -21.02
CA ALA A 101 14.06 -0.72 -20.32
C ALA A 101 12.75 -0.94 -21.11
N TYR A 102 12.34 -2.21 -21.22
CA TYR A 102 11.12 -2.59 -21.91
C TYR A 102 10.42 -3.76 -21.22
N LEU A 103 9.11 -3.80 -21.36
CA LEU A 103 8.28 -4.92 -20.97
C LEU A 103 7.95 -5.74 -22.22
N LYS A 104 8.27 -7.03 -22.21
CA LYS A 104 7.94 -7.97 -23.28
C LYS A 104 6.75 -8.81 -22.86
N SER A 105 5.71 -8.83 -23.69
CA SER A 105 4.55 -9.72 -23.58
C SER A 105 4.56 -10.69 -24.75
N GLU A 106 4.58 -11.99 -24.47
CA GLU A 106 4.58 -13.04 -25.50
C GLU A 106 3.78 -14.24 -24.99
N ASN A 107 2.72 -14.62 -25.71
CA ASN A 107 1.88 -15.77 -25.38
C ASN A 107 1.28 -15.72 -23.96
N GLY A 108 1.01 -14.50 -23.46
CA GLY A 108 0.51 -14.27 -22.10
C GLY A 108 1.57 -14.34 -21.00
N GLU A 109 2.83 -14.65 -21.33
CA GLU A 109 3.95 -14.45 -20.41
C GLU A 109 4.49 -13.02 -20.53
N VAL A 110 4.80 -12.42 -19.37
CA VAL A 110 5.33 -11.06 -19.30
C VAL A 110 6.67 -11.07 -18.58
N SER A 111 7.64 -10.34 -19.15
CA SER A 111 8.96 -10.17 -18.57
C SER A 111 9.47 -8.74 -18.75
N LEU A 112 10.13 -8.22 -17.72
CA LEU A 112 10.72 -6.89 -17.70
C LEU A 112 12.22 -6.99 -17.96
N HIS A 113 12.65 -6.40 -19.07
CA HIS A 113 14.04 -6.31 -19.47
C HIS A 113 14.57 -4.92 -19.13
N ILE A 114 15.61 -4.86 -18.32
CA ILE A 114 16.12 -3.61 -17.76
C ILE A 114 17.65 -3.54 -17.85
N PRO A 115 18.23 -2.36 -18.13
CA PRO A 115 19.67 -2.19 -18.07
C PRO A 115 20.17 -2.27 -16.62
N GLU A 116 21.48 -2.35 -16.42
CA GLU A 116 22.09 -2.51 -15.09
C GLU A 116 21.76 -1.34 -14.15
N GLU A 117 21.74 -0.13 -14.71
CA GLU A 117 21.51 1.12 -13.99
C GLU A 117 20.04 1.41 -13.67
N PHE A 118 19.11 0.61 -14.19
CA PHE A 118 17.68 0.83 -13.96
C PHE A 118 17.30 0.51 -12.52
N LYS A 119 16.61 1.48 -11.89
CA LYS A 119 16.14 1.37 -10.52
C LYS A 119 14.64 1.13 -10.51
N ILE A 120 14.23 0.08 -9.84
CA ILE A 120 12.83 -0.18 -9.50
C ILE A 120 12.56 0.55 -8.18
N GLU A 121 11.55 1.39 -8.13
CA GLU A 121 11.10 1.98 -6.88
C GLU A 121 10.62 0.88 -5.93
N TYR A 122 11.05 0.91 -4.68
CA TYR A 122 10.73 -0.10 -3.69
C TYR A 122 9.87 0.52 -2.59
N VAL A 123 8.65 0.02 -2.42
CA VAL A 123 7.74 0.46 -1.35
C VAL A 123 7.82 -0.57 -0.23
N HIS A 124 8.45 -0.18 0.87
CA HIS A 124 8.55 -0.99 2.08
C HIS A 124 7.33 -0.76 2.98
N ASN A 125 6.57 -1.80 3.29
CA ASN A 125 5.44 -1.76 4.21
C ASN A 125 5.89 -2.28 5.57
N VAL A 126 6.03 -1.36 6.52
CA VAL A 126 6.39 -1.68 7.91
C VAL A 126 5.17 -2.22 8.63
N THR A 127 5.28 -3.43 9.14
CA THR A 127 4.24 -4.10 9.93
C THR A 127 4.60 -4.11 11.41
N GLU A 128 3.64 -3.77 12.27
CA GLU A 128 3.79 -3.80 13.73
C GLU A 128 2.63 -4.58 14.37
N ASN A 129 2.90 -5.20 15.52
CA ASN A 129 1.89 -5.89 16.30
C ASN A 129 1.21 -4.91 17.26
N VAL A 130 -0.04 -4.59 17.00
CA VAL A 130 -0.87 -3.69 17.80
C VAL A 130 -1.91 -4.51 18.54
N THR A 131 -2.01 -4.32 19.86
CA THR A 131 -3.07 -4.95 20.67
C THR A 131 -4.32 -4.10 20.59
N ASP A 132 -5.41 -4.69 20.08
CA ASP A 132 -6.71 -4.03 20.03
C ASP A 132 -7.24 -3.81 21.46
N PRO A 133 -7.48 -2.56 21.89
CA PRO A 133 -7.96 -2.26 23.24
C PRO A 133 -9.39 -2.77 23.51
N GLN A 134 -10.18 -3.07 22.46
CA GLN A 134 -11.55 -3.56 22.61
C GLN A 134 -11.61 -5.09 22.77
N THR A 135 -10.75 -5.82 22.05
CA THR A 135 -10.79 -7.29 22.01
C THR A 135 -9.63 -7.96 22.75
N GLY A 136 -8.60 -7.21 23.11
CA GLY A 136 -7.37 -7.72 23.74
C GLY A 136 -6.53 -8.61 22.82
N ARG A 137 -6.88 -8.68 21.52
CA ARG A 137 -6.17 -9.49 20.53
C ARG A 137 -5.02 -8.69 19.92
N THR A 138 -3.88 -9.35 19.74
CA THR A 138 -2.77 -8.76 18.99
C THR A 138 -3.01 -8.95 17.50
N GLU A 139 -3.06 -7.83 16.77
CA GLU A 139 -3.21 -7.80 15.32
C GLU A 139 -1.95 -7.20 14.69
N THR A 140 -1.47 -7.80 13.61
CA THR A 140 -0.39 -7.20 12.82
C THR A 140 -1.00 -6.19 11.86
N VAL A 141 -0.55 -4.94 11.88
CA VAL A 141 -1.05 -3.87 11.02
C VAL A 141 0.09 -3.17 10.31
N VAL A 142 -0.17 -2.62 9.13
CA VAL A 142 0.79 -1.79 8.40
C VAL A 142 0.75 -0.39 8.99
N VAL A 143 1.85 0.05 9.58
CA VAL A 143 1.92 1.33 10.30
C VAL A 143 2.46 2.44 9.42
N ARG A 144 3.39 2.12 8.51
CA ARG A 144 3.99 3.10 7.61
C ARG A 144 4.52 2.47 6.34
N GLN A 145 4.65 3.30 5.31
CA GLN A 145 5.32 2.96 4.06
C GLN A 145 6.61 3.77 3.94
N GLU A 146 7.72 3.11 3.65
CA GLU A 146 9.03 3.72 3.46
C GLU A 146 9.47 3.56 1.99
N PRO A 147 9.69 4.66 1.24
CA PRO A 147 10.17 4.58 -0.13
C PRO A 147 11.67 4.30 -0.17
N SER A 148 12.09 3.45 -1.10
CA SER A 148 13.48 3.15 -1.41
C SER A 148 13.64 2.80 -2.90
N PHE A 149 14.83 2.35 -3.30
CA PHE A 149 15.10 1.90 -4.65
C PHE A 149 15.78 0.53 -4.63
N TRP A 150 15.44 -0.29 -5.60
CA TRP A 150 16.03 -1.58 -5.84
C TRP A 150 16.67 -1.66 -7.22
N SER A 151 17.96 -1.99 -7.25
CA SER A 151 18.75 -2.19 -8.47
C SER A 151 19.12 -3.68 -8.58
N PRO A 152 18.29 -4.53 -9.20
CA PRO A 152 18.44 -5.99 -9.15
C PRO A 152 19.73 -6.50 -9.79
N PHE A 153 20.25 -5.79 -10.78
CA PHE A 153 21.43 -6.21 -11.55
C PHE A 153 22.68 -5.38 -11.25
N ALA A 154 22.58 -4.35 -10.42
CA ALA A 154 23.73 -3.54 -10.04
C ALA A 154 24.79 -4.40 -9.32
N GLY A 155 26.02 -4.38 -9.84
CA GLY A 155 27.15 -5.12 -9.27
C GLY A 155 27.16 -6.62 -9.61
N ALA A 156 26.22 -7.10 -10.43
CA ALA A 156 26.18 -8.51 -10.86
C ALA A 156 27.30 -8.86 -11.86
N LEU A 157 28.00 -7.86 -12.42
CA LEU A 157 29.13 -8.04 -13.33
C LEU A 157 30.48 -8.30 -12.65
N ALA A 158 30.57 -8.23 -11.32
CA ALA A 158 31.84 -8.33 -10.59
C ALA A 158 32.25 -9.76 -10.14
N GLY A 159 31.53 -10.81 -10.57
CA GLY A 159 31.81 -12.19 -10.18
C GLY A 159 31.64 -13.19 -11.32
N GLN A 160 32.68 -13.99 -11.54
CA GLN A 160 32.80 -15.04 -12.57
C GLN A 160 31.48 -15.80 -12.84
N ALA A 161 31.12 -15.90 -14.12
CA ALA A 161 30.19 -16.89 -14.69
C ALA A 161 28.66 -16.75 -14.50
N ILE A 162 28.09 -15.55 -14.30
CA ILE A 162 26.61 -15.35 -14.31
C ILE A 162 26.10 -14.70 -15.61
N GLY A 163 26.99 -14.35 -16.56
CA GLY A 163 26.66 -13.58 -17.77
C GLY A 163 25.38 -14.04 -18.47
N SER A 164 25.24 -15.32 -18.84
CA SER A 164 24.07 -15.80 -19.59
C SER A 164 22.79 -15.96 -18.77
N LEU A 165 22.87 -16.05 -17.44
CA LEU A 165 21.70 -16.27 -16.58
C LEU A 165 20.94 -14.98 -16.31
N LEU A 166 21.66 -13.85 -16.21
CA LEU A 166 21.05 -12.54 -15.97
C LEU A 166 20.22 -12.07 -17.16
N PHE A 167 20.63 -12.43 -18.39
CA PHE A 167 19.95 -12.04 -19.63
C PHE A 167 18.70 -12.86 -19.95
N ARG A 168 18.30 -13.79 -19.07
CA ARG A 168 17.09 -14.60 -19.23
C ARG A 168 16.04 -14.18 -18.21
N PRO A 169 14.74 -14.16 -18.56
CA PRO A 169 13.67 -13.90 -17.61
C PRO A 169 13.68 -14.89 -16.44
N GLN A 170 13.88 -14.40 -15.23
CA GLN A 170 13.84 -15.17 -13.98
C GLN A 170 13.02 -14.42 -12.92
N TYR A 171 12.55 -15.14 -11.90
CA TYR A 171 12.02 -14.51 -10.70
C TYR A 171 13.16 -14.03 -9.82
N TYR A 172 13.07 -12.80 -9.34
CA TYR A 172 14.01 -12.22 -8.38
C TYR A 172 13.27 -11.75 -7.14
N VAL A 173 13.91 -11.96 -5.99
CA VAL A 173 13.46 -11.45 -4.71
C VAL A 173 14.45 -10.37 -4.26
N PRO A 174 14.00 -9.17 -3.88
CA PRO A 174 14.86 -8.12 -3.33
C PRO A 174 15.69 -8.63 -2.15
N PRO A 175 16.90 -8.10 -1.91
CA PRO A 175 17.69 -8.46 -0.74
C PRO A 175 17.01 -7.98 0.56
N PHE A 176 17.61 -8.30 1.71
CA PHE A 176 17.14 -7.80 2.99
C PHE A 176 17.10 -6.26 3.01
N TYR A 177 15.94 -5.70 3.37
CA TYR A 177 15.75 -4.25 3.45
C TYR A 177 16.47 -3.66 4.66
N GLN A 178 17.22 -2.58 4.44
CA GLN A 178 17.85 -1.77 5.49
C GLN A 178 17.42 -0.32 5.33
N PRO A 179 16.86 0.32 6.37
CA PRO A 179 16.47 1.71 6.31
C PRO A 179 17.63 2.62 5.88
N GLY A 180 17.37 3.52 4.94
CA GLY A 180 18.35 4.50 4.45
C GLY A 180 19.38 3.97 3.44
N VAL A 181 19.36 2.67 3.10
CA VAL A 181 20.26 2.06 2.12
C VAL A 181 19.47 1.55 0.91
N PRO A 182 19.80 1.95 -0.33
CA PRO A 182 19.20 1.37 -1.53
C PRO A 182 19.48 -0.13 -1.63
N LEU A 183 18.50 -0.91 -2.08
CA LEU A 183 18.65 -2.34 -2.30
C LEU A 183 19.46 -2.57 -3.58
N THR A 184 20.55 -3.31 -3.50
CA THR A 184 21.41 -3.64 -4.63
C THR A 184 21.55 -5.16 -4.80
N GLY A 185 21.55 -5.62 -6.04
CA GLY A 185 21.51 -7.05 -6.35
C GLY A 185 20.18 -7.69 -5.97
N PHE A 186 20.18 -9.00 -5.75
CA PHE A 186 19.00 -9.77 -5.37
C PHE A 186 19.30 -10.68 -4.17
N GLY A 187 18.28 -10.90 -3.34
CA GLY A 187 18.35 -11.81 -2.20
C GLY A 187 18.15 -13.28 -2.58
N GLY A 188 17.41 -13.54 -3.66
CA GLY A 188 17.17 -14.87 -4.22
C GLY A 188 16.68 -14.79 -5.66
N TYR A 189 16.87 -15.85 -6.44
CA TYR A 189 16.44 -15.91 -7.83
C TYR A 189 16.13 -17.35 -8.28
N GLY A 190 15.29 -17.52 -9.30
CA GLY A 190 14.98 -18.85 -9.83
C GLY A 190 13.98 -18.81 -10.99
N SER A 191 13.80 -19.98 -11.62
CA SER A 191 12.86 -20.16 -12.73
C SER A 191 11.40 -20.19 -12.26
N SER A 192 11.19 -20.39 -10.96
CA SER A 192 9.91 -20.20 -10.28
C SER A 192 10.05 -19.26 -9.09
N TYR A 193 8.97 -18.57 -8.73
CA TYR A 193 8.94 -17.70 -7.57
C TYR A 193 9.28 -18.46 -6.27
N GLY A 194 8.75 -19.67 -6.10
CA GLY A 194 9.07 -20.53 -4.96
C GLY A 194 10.55 -20.87 -4.85
N GLN A 195 11.22 -21.13 -5.99
CA GLN A 195 12.67 -21.36 -5.99
C GLN A 195 13.44 -20.10 -5.55
N ALA A 196 13.04 -18.92 -6.02
CA ALA A 196 13.66 -17.66 -5.63
C ALA A 196 13.51 -17.39 -4.13
N VAL A 197 12.31 -17.65 -3.57
CA VAL A 197 12.03 -17.55 -2.13
C VAL A 197 12.87 -18.56 -1.33
N ASN A 198 12.97 -19.81 -1.76
CA ASN A 198 13.76 -20.83 -1.06
C ASN A 198 15.24 -20.43 -0.97
N ARG A 199 15.82 -19.95 -2.07
CA ARG A 199 17.22 -19.47 -2.07
C ARG A 199 17.42 -18.25 -1.18
N TYR A 200 16.43 -17.35 -1.13
CA TYR A 200 16.44 -16.23 -0.18
C TYR A 200 16.48 -16.75 1.27
N GLN A 201 15.61 -17.71 1.60
CA GLN A 201 15.54 -18.28 2.94
C GLN A 201 16.82 -19.03 3.33
N GLU A 202 17.44 -19.77 2.40
CA GLU A 202 18.73 -20.42 2.62
C GLU A 202 19.83 -19.40 2.94
N ARG A 203 19.83 -18.26 2.24
CA ARG A 203 20.83 -17.19 2.42
C ARG A 203 20.64 -16.39 3.70
N TYR A 204 19.42 -15.94 3.99
CA TYR A 204 19.12 -15.01 5.10
C TYR A 204 18.49 -15.68 6.32
N ARG A 205 18.24 -17.00 6.27
CA ARG A 205 17.53 -17.78 7.31
C ARG A 205 16.21 -17.16 7.77
N SER A 206 15.55 -16.46 6.86
CA SER A 206 14.30 -15.75 7.11
C SER A 206 13.48 -15.65 5.83
N ALA A 207 12.16 -15.54 5.97
CA ALA A 207 11.28 -15.32 4.83
C ALA A 207 11.48 -13.90 4.27
N PRO A 208 11.37 -13.72 2.94
CA PRO A 208 11.34 -12.39 2.32
C PRO A 208 10.29 -11.49 2.96
N VAL A 209 10.52 -10.16 2.94
CA VAL A 209 9.57 -9.18 3.49
C VAL A 209 8.17 -9.35 2.88
N VAL A 210 8.10 -9.55 1.56
CA VAL A 210 6.86 -9.83 0.83
C VAL A 210 6.07 -11.02 1.37
N GLU A 211 6.74 -12.12 1.72
CA GLU A 211 6.07 -13.31 2.24
C GLU A 211 5.56 -13.12 3.67
N ARG A 212 6.29 -12.33 4.46
CA ARG A 212 5.85 -11.96 5.82
C ARG A 212 4.64 -11.04 5.76
N ASN A 213 4.69 -10.00 4.93
CA ASN A 213 3.64 -9.01 4.83
C ASN A 213 2.36 -9.57 4.17
N ARG A 214 2.47 -10.43 3.15
CA ARG A 214 1.30 -11.07 2.50
C ARG A 214 0.37 -11.77 3.49
N GLN A 215 0.91 -12.35 4.56
CA GLN A 215 0.12 -13.00 5.60
C GLN A 215 -0.78 -11.99 6.34
N VAL A 216 -0.27 -10.78 6.56
CA VAL A 216 -0.94 -9.66 7.22
C VAL A 216 -2.05 -9.05 6.35
N PHE A 217 -1.78 -8.84 5.06
CA PHE A 217 -2.80 -8.30 4.15
C PHE A 217 -3.95 -9.28 3.89
N ARG A 218 -3.69 -10.60 3.94
CA ARG A 218 -4.74 -11.63 3.83
C ARG A 218 -5.58 -11.76 5.10
N SER A 219 -4.99 -11.58 6.29
CA SER A 219 -5.72 -11.70 7.56
C SER A 219 -6.65 -10.50 7.81
N THR A 220 -6.21 -9.29 7.47
CA THR A 220 -6.98 -8.05 7.65
C THR A 220 -8.09 -7.86 6.61
N GLY A 221 -7.98 -8.47 5.42
CA GLY A 221 -9.00 -8.41 4.37
C GLY A 221 -10.21 -9.34 4.57
N ARG A 222 -10.20 -10.20 5.59
CA ARG A 222 -11.26 -11.20 5.83
C ARG A 222 -12.21 -10.73 6.94
N ILE A 223 -12.87 -9.60 6.73
CA ILE A 223 -14.14 -9.34 7.43
C ILE A 223 -15.13 -10.35 6.87
N GLY A 224 -15.34 -11.44 7.60
CA GLY A 224 -16.32 -12.44 7.23
C GLY A 224 -17.69 -11.79 7.07
N SER A 225 -18.22 -11.77 5.85
CA SER A 225 -19.67 -11.70 5.70
C SER A 225 -20.24 -12.84 6.54
N PRO A 226 -21.23 -12.61 7.43
CA PRO A 226 -21.83 -13.69 8.18
C PRO A 226 -22.36 -14.69 7.17
N GLY A 227 -21.71 -15.85 7.08
CA GLY A 227 -22.12 -16.94 6.22
C GLY A 227 -23.52 -17.34 6.64
N LEU A 228 -24.49 -17.07 5.79
CA LEU A 228 -25.84 -17.63 5.82
C LEU A 228 -25.73 -19.13 5.53
N ASN A 229 -25.20 -19.90 6.47
CA ASN A 229 -25.27 -21.35 6.48
C ASN A 229 -25.24 -21.83 7.92
N ASN A 230 -26.38 -21.66 8.61
CA ASN A 230 -26.74 -22.55 9.71
C ASN A 230 -28.17 -23.09 9.45
N PRO A 231 -28.44 -24.40 9.66
CA PRO A 231 -29.63 -25.06 9.17
C PRO A 231 -30.89 -24.72 10.00
N ARG A 232 -32.00 -24.53 9.29
CA ARG A 232 -33.35 -24.99 9.68
C ARG A 232 -33.86 -24.53 11.07
N VAL A 233 -34.16 -23.24 11.21
CA VAL A 233 -35.13 -22.78 12.21
C VAL A 233 -36.47 -22.54 11.51
N ARG A 234 -37.43 -23.45 11.70
CA ARG A 234 -38.83 -23.29 11.26
C ARG A 234 -39.42 -22.05 11.93
N ARG A 235 -39.86 -21.06 11.14
CA ARG A 235 -40.75 -19.98 11.60
C ARG A 235 -42.14 -20.14 10.96
N PRO A 236 -43.24 -19.83 11.69
CA PRO A 236 -44.60 -20.05 11.21
C PRO A 236 -44.97 -19.07 10.09
N ALA A 237 -45.77 -19.54 9.14
CA ALA A 237 -46.31 -18.74 8.06
C ALA A 237 -47.32 -17.71 8.59
N ILE A 238 -47.11 -16.43 8.25
CA ILE A 238 -48.10 -15.37 8.44
C ILE A 238 -48.33 -14.67 7.09
N ASN A 239 -49.61 -14.45 6.83
CA ASN A 239 -50.24 -14.11 5.56
C ASN A 239 -49.73 -12.81 4.89
N ARG A 240 -49.95 -12.82 3.58
CA ARG A 240 -49.88 -11.69 2.64
C ARG A 240 -50.71 -10.51 3.13
N ASP A 241 -50.11 -9.33 3.18
CA ASP A 241 -50.72 -8.09 2.70
C ASP A 241 -49.63 -7.09 2.27
N ARG A 242 -49.87 -6.51 1.09
CA ARG A 242 -49.08 -5.56 0.29
C ARG A 242 -49.09 -4.17 0.98
N PRO A 243 -48.03 -3.32 0.94
CA PRO A 243 -47.75 -2.54 -0.27
C PRO A 243 -46.30 -2.16 -0.58
N THR A 244 -46.19 -1.65 -1.80
CA THR A 244 -45.10 -1.04 -2.58
C THR A 244 -44.26 0.02 -1.86
N GLY A 245 -42.96 0.12 -2.21
CA GLY A 245 -42.17 1.31 -1.89
C GLY A 245 -40.68 1.16 -2.17
N SER A 246 -40.27 1.44 -3.41
CA SER A 246 -38.89 1.79 -3.77
C SER A 246 -38.48 3.12 -3.13
N GLY A 247 -37.32 3.19 -2.47
CA GLY A 247 -36.80 4.47 -1.98
C GLY A 247 -35.46 4.37 -1.27
N TYR A 248 -34.41 4.83 -1.95
CA TYR A 248 -33.16 5.27 -1.32
C TYR A 248 -33.43 6.50 -0.45
N GLY A 249 -32.82 6.60 0.74
CA GLY A 249 -32.86 7.84 1.50
C GLY A 249 -32.49 7.77 2.98
N THR A 250 -31.26 8.18 3.27
CA THR A 250 -30.86 9.10 4.36
C THR A 250 -31.36 8.85 5.79
N SER A 251 -30.38 8.50 6.63
CA SER A 251 -30.29 8.80 8.07
C SER A 251 -31.24 9.88 8.62
N THR A 252 -32.08 9.48 9.57
CA THR A 252 -32.63 10.37 10.59
C THR A 252 -32.24 9.85 11.98
N LEU A 253 -31.46 10.67 12.68
CA LEU A 253 -30.99 10.48 14.05
C LEU A 253 -32.19 10.23 14.99
N ARG A 254 -32.13 9.14 15.76
CA ARG A 254 -33.07 8.88 16.86
C ARG A 254 -32.81 9.85 18.01
N ARG A 255 -33.64 10.88 18.12
CA ARG A 255 -33.85 11.63 19.37
C ARG A 255 -34.70 10.79 20.33
N SER A 256 -34.27 10.77 21.60
CA SER A 256 -34.94 10.18 22.75
C SER A 256 -36.38 10.68 22.95
N ASN A 257 -37.32 9.76 23.12
CA ASN A 257 -38.72 10.05 23.43
C ASN A 257 -38.88 10.52 24.89
N ARG A 258 -39.49 11.69 25.01
CA ARG A 258 -39.99 12.35 26.21
C ARG A 258 -41.38 11.81 26.52
N SER A 259 -41.57 11.18 27.68
CA SER A 259 -42.88 10.73 28.18
C SER A 259 -43.64 11.89 28.83
N THR A 260 -44.91 12.01 28.46
CA THR A 260 -45.93 12.97 28.90
C THR A 260 -46.39 12.70 30.34
N PRO A 261 -46.71 13.72 31.16
CA PRO A 261 -47.28 13.53 32.48
C PRO A 261 -48.81 13.59 32.46
N SER A 262 -49.46 12.57 33.02
CA SER A 262 -50.88 12.59 33.40
C SER A 262 -51.00 12.92 34.90
N ARG A 263 -51.88 13.87 35.23
CA ARG A 263 -52.27 14.26 36.60
C ARG A 263 -53.14 13.15 37.23
N VAL A 264 -53.07 13.00 38.57
CA VAL A 264 -54.18 13.23 39.53
C VAL A 264 -53.81 12.70 40.95
N ASN A 265 -53.90 13.63 41.91
CA ASN A 265 -54.24 13.60 43.36
C ASN A 265 -53.78 12.50 44.35
N ARG A 266 -52.91 12.91 45.30
CA ARG A 266 -53.02 13.00 46.81
C ARG A 266 -53.87 11.99 47.62
N PRO A 267 -53.70 11.86 48.97
CA PRO A 267 -52.56 12.13 49.87
C PRO A 267 -52.32 10.99 50.92
N GLY A 268 -51.27 11.05 51.74
CA GLY A 268 -51.11 10.13 52.89
C GLY A 268 -49.78 10.35 53.61
N GLY A 269 -49.84 10.75 54.89
CA GLY A 269 -48.68 11.21 55.65
C GLY A 269 -47.87 10.14 56.38
N PHE A 270 -46.97 10.67 57.22
CA PHE A 270 -46.38 10.14 58.46
C PHE A 270 -44.94 9.59 58.47
N GLY A 271 -44.12 10.19 59.36
CA GLY A 271 -42.90 9.64 59.99
C GLY A 271 -41.59 10.14 59.37
N SER A 272 -40.89 11.18 59.84
CA SER A 272 -40.15 11.41 61.11
C SER A 272 -39.00 10.41 61.40
N GLY A 273 -37.76 10.92 61.47
CA GLY A 273 -36.64 10.29 62.20
C GLY A 273 -35.29 10.37 61.49
N THR A 274 -34.54 11.48 61.54
CA THR A 274 -33.45 11.82 62.49
C THR A 274 -32.23 10.88 62.58
N ARG A 275 -31.04 11.50 62.31
CA ARG A 275 -29.74 11.40 63.04
C ARG A 275 -28.99 10.05 62.98
N SER A 276 -27.66 9.92 63.04
CA SER A 276 -26.45 10.78 62.98
C SER A 276 -25.21 9.85 63.16
N ARG A 277 -23.98 10.40 63.02
CA ARG A 277 -22.66 9.98 63.59
C ARG A 277 -21.90 8.85 62.86
N SER A 278 -20.66 9.02 62.35
CA SER A 278 -19.33 9.48 62.85
C SER A 278 -18.43 8.35 63.38
N SER A 279 -17.15 8.30 62.94
CA SER A 279 -15.90 7.85 63.63
C SER A 279 -14.97 7.19 62.60
N PHE A 280 -13.81 7.74 62.21
CA PHE A 280 -12.49 7.79 62.88
C PHE A 280 -12.03 6.46 63.52
N GLY A 281 -10.85 5.98 63.10
CA GLY A 281 -10.23 4.77 63.64
C GLY A 281 -8.78 4.62 63.16
N SER A 282 -7.85 5.12 63.97
CA SER A 282 -6.41 4.83 63.92
C SER A 282 -6.10 3.43 64.48
N GLY A 283 -5.15 2.71 63.89
CA GLY A 283 -4.65 1.45 64.46
C GLY A 283 -3.15 1.27 64.21
N ARG A 284 -2.35 1.36 65.27
CA ARG A 284 -0.89 1.17 65.31
C ARG A 284 -0.58 0.09 66.36
N ARG A 285 0.49 -0.69 66.11
CA ARG A 285 1.18 -1.71 66.95
C ARG A 285 0.84 -3.17 66.59
N ARG A 286 1.78 -3.87 65.97
CA ARG A 286 2.88 -4.57 66.66
C ARG A 286 4.16 -4.43 65.84
#